data_AF-A0A5U7QIV7-F1
#
_entry.id   AF-A0A5U7QIV7-F1
#
_cell.length_a   1.000
_cell.length_b   1.000
_cell.length_c   1.000
_cell.angle_alpha   90.00
_cell.angle_beta   90.00
_cell.angle_gamma   90.00
#
_symmetry.space_group_name_H-M   'P 1'
#
loop_
_entity.id
_entity.type
_entity.pdbx_description
1 polymer ?
#
loop_
_entity_poly.entity_id
_entity_poly.type
_entity_poly.pdbx_seq_one_letter_code
_entity_poly.pdbx_strand_id
1 'polypeptide(L)'
;MTIYLINSTHTYNDKTNELKNIKTGKMIKIAAMRIKCLEYMLNHAQKEIIYKKQLTNELWGERSQFISDANLTQILYLLRRDLKGFGLSQFFSTVPRTGIKVDANIIISNENKSCLPSSLKKEEYKYMALFFALLTMVIMVSYLIR
;
A
#
# COMPACT_ATOMS: atom_id res chain seq x y z
N MET A 1 14.06 -11.98 1.37
CA MET A 1 12.86 -12.83 1.34
C MET A 1 11.89 -12.22 2.31
N THR A 2 10.71 -11.87 1.83
CA THR A 2 9.68 -11.18 2.62
C THR A 2 8.38 -11.94 2.46
N ILE A 3 7.85 -12.43 3.57
CA ILE A 3 6.50 -12.99 3.61
C ILE A 3 5.55 -11.92 4.14
N TYR A 4 4.56 -11.57 3.31
CA TYR A 4 3.49 -10.67 3.70
C TYR A 4 2.31 -11.48 4.20
N LEU A 5 1.83 -11.18 5.41
CA LEU A 5 0.58 -11.68 5.96
C LEU A 5 -0.51 -10.65 5.71
N ILE A 6 -1.56 -11.05 5.01
CA ILE A 6 -2.70 -10.23 4.60
C ILE A 6 -3.93 -10.70 5.37
N ASN A 7 -4.54 -9.80 6.15
CA ASN A 7 -5.72 -10.03 6.98
C ASN A 7 -5.62 -11.28 7.88
N SER A 8 -4.41 -11.65 8.31
CA SER A 8 -4.12 -12.88 9.07
C SER A 8 -4.65 -14.19 8.45
N THR A 9 -5.02 -14.16 7.16
CA THR A 9 -5.72 -15.25 6.48
C THR A 9 -4.99 -15.71 5.23
N HIS A 10 -4.15 -14.85 4.66
CA HIS A 10 -3.39 -15.13 3.46
C HIS A 10 -1.94 -14.76 3.63
N THR A 11 -1.04 -15.51 2.99
CA THR A 11 0.38 -15.19 2.90
C THR A 11 0.77 -14.98 1.46
N TYR A 12 1.55 -13.94 1.19
CA TYR A 12 2.24 -13.74 -0.09
C TYR A 12 3.75 -13.86 0.11
N ASN A 13 4.41 -14.62 -0.76
CA ASN A 13 5.87 -14.82 -0.73
C ASN A 13 6.52 -14.18 -1.97
N ASP A 14 7.38 -13.18 -1.74
CA ASP A 14 8.07 -12.40 -2.78
C ASP A 14 9.07 -13.21 -3.62
N LYS A 15 9.55 -14.34 -3.10
CA LYS A 15 10.50 -15.22 -3.79
C LYS A 15 9.81 -16.23 -4.70
N THR A 16 8.67 -16.77 -4.26
CA THR A 16 7.96 -17.82 -5.02
C THR A 16 6.83 -17.28 -5.88
N ASN A 17 6.41 -16.02 -5.68
CA ASN A 17 5.26 -15.39 -6.33
C ASN A 17 3.94 -16.10 -6.02
N GLU A 18 3.85 -16.71 -4.83
CA GLU A 18 2.71 -17.50 -4.41
C GLU A 18 1.86 -16.74 -3.39
N LEU A 19 0.55 -16.74 -3.65
CA LEU A 19 -0.47 -16.35 -2.69
C LEU A 19 -1.10 -17.61 -2.13
N LYS A 20 -1.07 -17.78 -0.80
CA LYS A 20 -1.59 -18.95 -0.09
C LYS A 20 -2.65 -18.52 0.90
N ASN A 21 -3.75 -19.27 0.96
CA ASN A 21 -4.78 -19.11 1.99
C ASN A 21 -4.43 -20.04 3.15
N ILE A 22 -4.24 -19.49 4.35
CA ILE A 22 -3.75 -20.22 5.51
C ILE A 22 -4.78 -21.26 5.97
N LYS A 23 -6.07 -20.91 5.95
CA LYS A 23 -7.15 -21.77 6.46
C LYS A 23 -7.37 -23.00 5.57
N THR A 24 -7.38 -22.80 4.25
CA THR A 24 -7.70 -23.85 3.28
C THR A 24 -6.47 -24.56 2.71
N GLY A 25 -5.28 -23.98 2.89
CA GLY A 25 -4.04 -24.45 2.26
C GLY A 25 -3.96 -24.21 0.76
N LYS A 26 -5.03 -23.74 0.11
CA LYS A 26 -5.05 -23.41 -1.32
C LYS A 26 -3.95 -22.41 -1.64
N MET A 27 -3.34 -22.55 -2.82
CA MET A 27 -2.24 -21.72 -3.28
C MET A 27 -2.40 -21.42 -4.77
N ILE A 28 -2.06 -20.19 -5.16
CA ILE A 28 -1.97 -19.80 -6.58
C ILE A 28 -0.65 -19.07 -6.83
N LYS A 29 -0.11 -19.28 -8.03
CA LYS A 29 1.00 -18.48 -8.55
C LYS A 29 0.44 -17.41 -9.46
N ILE A 30 0.76 -16.15 -9.18
CA ILE A 30 0.27 -15.01 -9.95
C ILE A 30 1.33 -14.63 -11.00
N ALA A 31 0.88 -14.23 -12.21
CA ALA A 31 1.78 -13.83 -13.29
C ALA A 31 2.62 -12.58 -12.95
N ALA A 32 3.84 -12.49 -13.48
CA ALA A 32 4.87 -11.54 -13.08
C ALA A 32 4.43 -10.07 -12.99
N MET A 33 3.76 -9.53 -14.01
CA MET A 33 3.31 -8.12 -14.01
C MET A 33 2.24 -7.85 -12.95
N ARG A 34 1.37 -8.83 -12.68
CA ARG A 34 0.33 -8.72 -11.65
C ARG A 34 0.94 -8.82 -10.25
N ILE A 35 1.99 -9.62 -10.11
CA ILE A 35 2.78 -9.68 -8.88
C ILE A 35 3.48 -8.37 -8.57
N LYS A 36 4.22 -7.78 -9.53
CA LYS A 36 4.85 -6.48 -9.32
C LYS A 36 3.84 -5.43 -8.87
N CYS A 37 2.65 -5.45 -9.49
CA CYS A 37 1.55 -4.57 -9.12
C CYS A 37 1.09 -4.81 -7.67
N LEU A 38 0.88 -6.08 -7.29
CA LEU A 38 0.52 -6.47 -5.93
C LEU A 38 1.58 -6.05 -4.90
N GLU A 39 2.85 -6.32 -5.16
CA GLU A 39 3.97 -5.95 -4.29
C GLU A 39 4.05 -4.44 -4.09
N TYR A 40 3.84 -3.66 -5.15
CA TYR A 40 3.80 -2.21 -5.02
C TYR A 40 2.65 -1.75 -4.13
N MET A 41 1.46 -2.37 -4.26
CA MET A 41 0.33 -2.09 -3.38
C MET A 41 0.63 -2.46 -1.93
N LEU A 42 1.21 -3.63 -1.68
CA LEU A 42 1.54 -4.09 -0.33
C LEU A 42 2.53 -3.15 0.37
N ASN A 43 3.52 -2.64 -0.36
CA ASN A 43 4.52 -1.70 0.16
C ASN A 43 4.00 -0.28 0.39
N HIS A 44 2.85 0.05 -0.18
CA HIS A 44 2.28 1.40 -0.18
C HIS A 44 0.82 1.43 0.26
N ALA A 45 0.34 0.39 0.93
CA ALA A 45 -1.06 0.25 1.33
C ALA A 45 -1.54 1.37 2.26
N GLN A 46 -0.61 2.00 3.00
CA GLN A 46 -0.88 3.14 3.87
C GLN A 46 -1.12 4.46 3.13
N LYS A 47 -0.81 4.55 1.82
CA LYS A 47 -1.06 5.76 1.04
C LYS A 47 -2.56 5.91 0.80
N GLU A 48 -3.06 7.14 0.88
CA GLU A 48 -4.45 7.44 0.53
C GLU A 48 -4.76 7.12 -0.94
N ILE A 49 -3.82 7.43 -1.84
CA ILE A 49 -3.88 7.13 -3.26
C ILE A 49 -2.51 6.65 -3.73
N ILE A 50 -2.50 5.56 -4.50
CA ILE A 50 -1.40 5.15 -5.35
C ILE A 50 -1.70 5.64 -6.76
N TYR A 51 -0.91 6.57 -7.27
CA TYR A 51 -1.16 7.22 -8.56
C TYR A 51 -0.87 6.28 -9.74
N LYS A 52 -1.59 6.47 -10.86
CA LYS A 52 -1.34 5.69 -12.10
C LYS A 52 0.13 5.75 -12.53
N LYS A 53 0.73 6.95 -12.51
CA LYS A 53 2.15 7.14 -12.87
C LYS A 53 3.12 6.35 -11.99
N GLN A 54 2.81 6.22 -10.69
CA GLN A 54 3.61 5.40 -9.78
C GLN A 54 3.57 3.92 -10.16
N LEU A 55 2.37 3.40 -10.44
CA LEU A 55 2.19 2.02 -10.89
C LEU A 55 2.83 1.76 -12.25
N THR A 56 2.65 2.66 -13.22
CA THR A 56 3.26 2.47 -14.55
C THR A 56 4.78 2.48 -14.49
N ASN A 57 5.36 3.36 -13.69
CA ASN A 57 6.80 3.44 -13.50
C ASN A 57 7.34 2.18 -12.82
N GLU A 58 6.67 1.65 -11.80
CA GLU A 58 7.07 0.40 -11.15
C GLU A 58 7.02 -0.80 -12.13
N LEU A 59 5.94 -0.88 -12.91
CA LEU A 59 5.67 -2.01 -13.79
C LEU A 59 6.59 -2.03 -15.01
N TRP A 60 6.85 -0.85 -15.61
CA TRP A 60 7.51 -0.74 -16.91
C TRP A 60 8.78 0.14 -16.92
N GLY A 61 9.11 0.83 -15.84
CA GLY A 61 10.30 1.70 -15.75
C GLY A 61 10.32 2.77 -16.85
N GLU A 62 11.46 2.91 -17.53
CA GLU A 62 11.65 3.80 -18.69
C GLU A 62 10.64 3.57 -19.81
N ARG A 63 10.11 2.34 -19.95
CA ARG A 63 9.13 2.04 -20.99
C ARG A 63 7.74 2.60 -20.67
N SER A 64 7.49 3.05 -19.44
CA SER A 64 6.20 3.58 -19.00
C SER A 64 5.67 4.71 -19.89
N GLN A 65 6.56 5.53 -20.47
CA GLN A 65 6.19 6.62 -21.39
C GLN A 65 5.53 6.12 -22.70
N PHE A 66 5.74 4.86 -23.07
CA PHE A 66 5.18 4.24 -24.28
C PHE A 66 3.98 3.32 -23.99
N ILE A 67 3.58 3.22 -22.72
CA ILE A 67 2.50 2.32 -22.28
C ILE A 67 1.21 3.11 -22.12
N SER A 68 0.12 2.60 -22.72
CA SER A 68 -1.19 3.21 -22.60
C SER A 68 -1.86 2.91 -21.25
N ASP A 69 -2.78 3.77 -20.85
CA ASP A 69 -3.64 3.58 -19.66
C ASP A 69 -4.46 2.27 -19.73
N ALA A 70 -4.75 1.77 -20.93
CA ALA A 70 -5.46 0.51 -21.14
C ALA A 70 -4.66 -0.69 -20.61
N ASN A 71 -3.33 -0.68 -20.77
CA ASN A 71 -2.47 -1.76 -20.29
C ASN A 71 -2.49 -1.83 -18.75
N LEU A 72 -2.38 -0.68 -18.07
CA LEU A 72 -2.50 -0.63 -16.61
C LEU A 72 -3.89 -1.11 -16.17
N THR A 73 -4.94 -0.67 -16.86
CA THR A 73 -6.32 -1.09 -16.57
C THR A 73 -6.48 -2.61 -16.66
N GLN A 74 -5.91 -3.24 -17.70
CA GLN A 74 -5.94 -4.69 -17.86
C GLN A 74 -5.19 -5.42 -16.75
N ILE A 75 -4.00 -4.95 -16.35
CA ILE A 75 -3.25 -5.53 -15.23
C ILE A 75 -4.04 -5.43 -13.93
N LEU A 76 -4.63 -4.28 -13.62
CA LEU A 76 -5.45 -4.08 -12.44
C LEU A 76 -6.71 -4.97 -12.44
N TYR A 77 -7.38 -5.11 -13.59
CA TYR A 77 -8.51 -6.01 -13.74
C TYR A 77 -8.12 -7.46 -13.46
N LEU A 78 -7.06 -7.95 -14.09
CA LEU A 78 -6.62 -9.33 -13.93
C LEU A 78 -6.13 -9.61 -12.50
N LEU A 79 -5.43 -8.67 -11.87
CA LEU A 79 -5.04 -8.80 -10.47
C LEU A 79 -6.27 -8.84 -9.55
N ARG A 80 -7.26 -7.96 -9.75
CA ARG A 80 -8.51 -7.99 -8.99
C ARG A 80 -9.23 -9.33 -9.14
N ARG A 81 -9.23 -9.92 -10.35
CA ARG A 81 -9.82 -11.25 -10.59
C ARG A 81 -9.10 -12.34 -9.82
N ASP A 82 -7.77 -12.36 -9.83
CA ASP A 82 -6.98 -13.33 -9.07
C ASP A 82 -7.27 -13.23 -7.58
N LEU A 83 -7.24 -12.00 -7.02
CA LEU A 83 -7.50 -11.74 -5.61
C LEU A 83 -8.93 -12.13 -5.21
N LYS A 84 -9.93 -11.78 -6.03
CA LYS A 84 -11.33 -12.15 -5.80
C LYS A 84 -11.52 -13.66 -5.79
N GLY A 85 -10.93 -14.39 -6.74
CA GLY A 85 -10.97 -15.85 -6.81
C GLY A 85 -10.29 -16.55 -5.62
N PHE A 86 -9.62 -15.75 -4.78
CA PHE A 86 -8.91 -16.19 -3.60
C PHE A 86 -9.45 -15.60 -2.29
N GLY A 87 -10.62 -14.96 -2.32
CA GLY A 87 -11.28 -14.42 -1.12
C GLY A 87 -10.85 -13.01 -0.71
N LEU A 88 -10.02 -12.33 -1.51
CA LEU A 88 -9.58 -10.95 -1.32
C LEU A 88 -10.32 -9.99 -2.26
N SER A 89 -11.66 -10.03 -2.24
CA SER A 89 -12.52 -9.39 -3.23
C SER A 89 -12.50 -7.86 -3.21
N GLN A 90 -12.26 -7.24 -2.04
CA GLN A 90 -12.23 -5.79 -1.85
C GLN A 90 -10.82 -5.30 -1.51
N PHE A 91 -9.78 -5.83 -2.15
CA PHE A 91 -8.40 -5.46 -1.81
C PHE A 91 -8.05 -4.00 -2.15
N PHE A 92 -8.55 -3.50 -3.28
CA PHE A 92 -8.33 -2.12 -3.70
C PHE A 92 -9.49 -1.59 -4.56
N SER A 93 -9.69 -0.29 -4.53
CA SER A 93 -10.65 0.45 -5.35
C SER A 93 -9.92 1.33 -6.37
N THR A 94 -10.60 1.65 -7.48
CA THR A 94 -10.08 2.59 -8.48
C THR A 94 -10.55 3.99 -8.17
N VAL A 95 -9.65 4.97 -8.20
CA VAL A 95 -9.96 6.40 -8.13
C VAL A 95 -9.94 6.96 -9.55
N PRO A 96 -11.11 7.32 -10.13
CA PRO A 96 -11.22 7.74 -11.52
C PRO A 96 -10.18 8.79 -11.90
N ARG A 97 -9.57 8.62 -13.08
CA ARG A 97 -8.53 9.48 -13.66
C ARG A 97 -7.24 9.62 -12.84
N THR A 98 -7.18 9.10 -11.62
CA THR A 98 -6.10 9.38 -10.66
C THR A 98 -5.21 8.17 -10.39
N GLY A 99 -5.81 7.04 -10.00
CA GLY A 99 -5.05 5.90 -9.49
C GLY A 99 -5.92 4.86 -8.82
N ILE A 100 -5.39 4.25 -7.76
CA ILE A 100 -6.08 3.29 -6.92
C ILE A 100 -5.90 3.61 -5.45
N LYS A 101 -6.73 3.02 -4.61
CA LYS A 101 -6.61 3.05 -3.16
C LYS A 101 -6.71 1.63 -2.62
N VAL A 102 -5.73 1.20 -1.83
CA VAL A 102 -5.83 -0.06 -1.07
C VAL A 102 -6.90 0.12 0.00
N ASP A 103 -7.76 -0.87 0.18
CA ASP A 103 -8.85 -0.79 1.14
C ASP A 103 -8.32 -0.73 2.57
N ALA A 104 -8.89 0.15 3.39
CA ALA A 104 -8.39 0.39 4.75
C ALA A 104 -8.55 -0.81 5.69
N ASN A 105 -9.41 -1.77 5.35
CA ASN A 105 -9.59 -3.01 6.10
C ASN A 105 -8.53 -4.06 5.75
N ILE A 106 -7.65 -3.79 4.76
CA ILE A 106 -6.53 -4.66 4.42
C ILE A 106 -5.39 -4.41 5.41
N ILE A 107 -5.24 -5.33 6.35
CA ILE A 107 -4.16 -5.33 7.34
C ILE A 107 -2.99 -6.14 6.76
N ILE A 108 -1.84 -5.49 6.64
CA ILE A 108 -0.62 -6.11 6.11
C ILE A 108 0.45 -6.08 7.20
N SER A 109 0.97 -7.24 7.54
CA SER A 109 2.17 -7.37 8.37
C SER A 109 3.22 -8.15 7.62
N ASN A 110 4.47 -7.72 7.69
CA ASN A 110 5.58 -8.58 7.28
C ASN A 110 6.63 -8.60 8.39
N GLU A 111 7.44 -9.65 8.39
CA GLU A 111 8.53 -9.92 9.33
C GLU A 111 9.57 -8.77 9.46
N ASN A 112 9.57 -7.81 8.52
CA ASN A 112 10.49 -6.66 8.49
C ASN A 112 9.80 -5.28 8.61
N LYS A 113 8.47 -5.22 8.67
CA LYS A 113 7.62 -4.01 8.73
C LYS A 113 6.28 -4.39 9.36
N SER A 114 6.08 -3.95 10.61
CA SER A 114 4.73 -3.77 11.15
C SER A 114 4.10 -2.57 10.45
N CYS A 115 3.19 -2.79 9.49
CA CYS A 115 2.36 -1.71 8.98
C CYS A 115 1.28 -1.42 10.03
N LEU A 116 1.59 -0.49 10.94
CA LEU A 116 0.68 0.00 11.96
C LEU A 116 -0.49 0.77 11.28
N PRO A 117 -1.75 0.57 11.68
CA PRO A 117 -2.89 1.28 11.10
C PRO A 117 -2.68 2.80 11.13
N SER A 118 -2.90 3.45 9.98
CA SER A 118 -2.67 4.88 9.73
C SER A 118 -3.46 5.83 10.64
N SER A 119 -4.47 5.32 11.37
CA SER A 119 -5.20 6.06 12.39
C SER A 119 -4.31 6.50 13.56
N LEU A 120 -3.32 5.70 13.95
CA LEU A 120 -2.45 6.00 15.10
C LEU A 120 -1.45 7.13 14.81
N LYS A 121 -0.91 7.20 13.59
CA LYS A 121 0.07 8.24 13.21
C LYS A 121 -0.52 9.65 13.23
N LYS A 122 -1.80 9.81 12.91
CA LYS A 122 -2.46 11.13 12.88
C LYS A 122 -2.51 11.78 14.27
N GLU A 123 -2.59 10.98 15.33
CA GLU A 123 -2.58 11.50 16.70
C GLU A 123 -1.20 11.95 17.14
N GLU A 124 -0.15 11.19 16.82
CA GLU A 124 1.24 11.54 17.15
C GLU A 124 1.66 12.90 16.57
N TYR A 125 1.30 13.19 15.31
CA TYR A 125 1.61 14.49 14.69
C TYR A 125 0.87 15.67 15.35
N LYS A 126 -0.30 15.45 15.96
CA LYS A 126 -1.00 16.52 16.71
C LYS A 126 -0.25 16.88 17.98
N TYR A 127 0.25 15.90 18.73
CA TYR A 127 1.06 16.15 19.92
C TYR A 127 2.39 16.80 19.59
N MET A 128 3.04 16.38 18.49
CA MET A 128 4.26 17.03 18.01
C MET A 128 4.01 18.49 17.61
N ALA A 129 2.93 18.77 16.87
CA ALA A 129 2.58 20.15 16.51
C ALA A 129 2.28 21.03 17.73
N LEU A 130 1.58 20.49 18.74
CA LEU A 130 1.32 21.19 20.00
C LEU A 130 2.61 21.49 20.79
N PHE A 131 3.54 20.55 20.82
CA PHE A 131 4.84 20.74 21.46
C PHE A 131 5.66 21.86 20.80
N PHE A 132 5.73 21.87 19.46
CA PHE A 132 6.41 22.94 18.73
C PHE A 132 5.74 24.30 18.95
N ALA A 133 4.41 24.36 18.98
CA ALA A 133 3.69 25.61 19.26
C ALA A 133 3.95 26.14 20.67
N LEU A 134 4.06 25.26 21.67
CA LEU A 134 4.44 25.66 23.04
C LEU A 134 5.89 26.16 23.09
N LEU A 135 6.81 25.47 22.43
CA LEU A 135 8.23 25.85 22.41
C LEU A 135 8.43 27.23 21.77
N THR A 136 7.75 27.53 20.66
CA THR A 136 7.83 28.86 20.02
C THR A 136 7.25 29.96 20.88
N MET A 137 6.17 29.67 21.64
CA MET A 137 5.59 30.65 22.56
C MET A 137 6.55 31.00 23.70
N VAL A 138 7.23 30.01 24.29
CA VAL A 138 8.22 30.22 25.36
C VAL A 138 9.41 31.06 24.86
N ILE A 139 9.88 30.82 23.64
CA ILE A 139 10.97 31.60 23.04
C ILE A 139 10.52 33.05 22.81
N MET A 140 9.32 33.29 22.30
CA MET A 140 8.81 34.66 22.11
C MET A 140 8.71 35.45 23.43
N VAL A 141 8.25 34.80 24.50
CA VAL A 141 8.15 35.44 25.82
C VAL A 141 9.53 35.77 26.40
N SER A 142 10.53 34.91 26.20
CA SER A 142 11.89 35.19 26.68
C SER A 142 12.58 36.33 25.93
N TYR A 143 12.25 36.55 24.64
CA TYR A 143 12.70 37.73 23.89
C TYR A 143 12.00 39.03 24.31
N LEU A 144 10.78 38.96 24.87
CA LEU A 144 10.04 40.15 25.32
C LEU A 144 10.48 40.69 26.69
N ILE A 145 11.07 39.81 27.51
CA ILE A 145 11.50 40.12 28.89
C ILE A 145 12.98 40.56 28.92
N ARG A 146 13.69 40.49 27.80
CA ARG A 146 15.09 40.91 27.63
C ARG A 146 15.18 42.22 26.86
#